data_AF-A0A8D1Z1S6-F1
#
_entry.id   AF-A0A8D1Z1S6-F1
#
_cell.length_a   1.000
_cell.length_b   1.000
_cell.length_c   1.000
_cell.angle_alpha   90.00
_cell.angle_beta   90.00
_cell.angle_gamma   90.00
#
_symmetry.space_group_name_H-M   'P 1'
#
loop_
_entity.id
_entity.type
_entity.pdbx_description
1 polymer ?
#
loop_
_entity_poly.entity_id
_entity_poly.type
_entity_poly.pdbx_seq_one_letter_code
_entity_poly.pdbx_strand_id
1 'polypeptide(L)'
;MQGLYQAAGQILITLGALSVLSGVIAFFPVFSYKPWFTGWSVWIAYPIWDGALAITTGVLLLLAHKEWTQRYLWKAGFTFVILSIMGCALHFAVALESALLGPYCFYSFLGIAGTNYLGYAVAFPFPYAKFPSVCVDPPHYEEYHLTLQALDLCLSSAMLCVSLTMFFKLSARLLWNGHINGQKNGQ
;
A
#
# COMPACT_ATOMS: atom_id res chain seq x y z
N MET A 1 -4.43 -21.78 -17.70
CA MET A 1 -4.43 -21.28 -16.29
C MET A 1 -3.03 -20.93 -15.79
N GLN A 2 -2.00 -21.70 -16.13
CA GLN A 2 -0.62 -21.50 -15.68
C GLN A 2 -0.03 -20.09 -15.99
N GLY A 3 -0.17 -19.59 -17.21
CA GLY A 3 0.37 -18.26 -17.58
C GLY A 3 -0.24 -17.08 -16.82
N LEU A 4 -1.46 -17.20 -16.29
CA LEU A 4 -2.14 -16.13 -15.56
C LEU A 4 -1.57 -15.94 -14.14
N TYR A 5 -1.23 -17.04 -13.45
CA TYR A 5 -0.55 -16.97 -12.15
C TYR A 5 0.84 -16.35 -12.28
N GLN A 6 1.57 -16.72 -13.34
CA GLN A 6 2.88 -16.17 -13.62
C GLN A 6 2.83 -14.67 -13.92
N ALA A 7 1.94 -14.26 -14.83
CA ALA A 7 1.77 -12.85 -15.18
C ALA A 7 1.31 -12.01 -13.97
N ALA A 8 0.30 -12.47 -13.22
CA ALA A 8 -0.18 -11.76 -12.03
C ALA A 8 0.90 -11.65 -10.95
N GLY A 9 1.68 -12.72 -10.73
CA GLY A 9 2.79 -12.71 -9.78
C GLY A 9 3.88 -11.71 -10.16
N GLN A 10 4.27 -11.66 -11.44
CA GLN A 10 5.22 -10.67 -11.95
C GLN A 10 4.71 -9.23 -11.80
N ILE A 11 3.45 -8.98 -12.18
CA ILE A 11 2.84 -7.65 -12.08
C ILE A 11 2.78 -7.18 -10.62
N LEU A 12 2.37 -8.04 -9.69
CA LEU A 12 2.32 -7.72 -8.26
C LEU A 12 3.70 -7.40 -7.69
N ILE A 13 4.74 -8.12 -8.09
CA ILE A 13 6.12 -7.82 -7.67
C ILE A 13 6.57 -6.46 -8.20
N THR A 14 6.33 -6.17 -9.48
CA THR A 14 6.76 -4.90 -10.09
C THR A 14 6.02 -3.71 -9.49
N LEU A 15 4.70 -3.81 -9.32
CA LEU A 15 3.89 -2.74 -8.73
C LEU A 15 4.21 -2.57 -7.25
N GLY A 16 4.39 -3.68 -6.52
CA GLY A 16 4.78 -3.64 -5.11
C GLY A 16 6.15 -3.01 -4.89
N ALA A 17 7.13 -3.30 -5.76
CA ALA A 17 8.44 -2.66 -5.71
C ALA A 17 8.37 -1.15 -5.97
N LEU A 18 7.55 -0.72 -6.95
CA LEU A 18 7.30 0.70 -7.20
C LEU A 18 6.61 1.37 -6.01
N SER A 19 5.68 0.69 -5.34
CA SER A 19 4.99 1.18 -4.14
C SER A 19 5.95 1.35 -2.96
N VAL A 20 6.88 0.42 -2.76
CA VAL A 20 7.93 0.54 -1.74
C VAL A 20 8.84 1.73 -2.04
N LEU A 21 9.28 1.88 -3.30
CA LEU A 21 10.11 3.03 -3.70
C LEU A 21 9.38 4.35 -3.49
N SER A 22 8.11 4.43 -3.88
CA SER A 22 7.25 5.60 -3.64
C SER A 22 7.17 5.93 -2.15
N GLY A 23 6.88 4.93 -1.31
CA GLY A 23 6.82 5.12 0.14
C GLY A 23 8.14 5.55 0.77
N VAL A 24 9.29 5.05 0.29
CA VAL A 24 10.61 5.49 0.76
C VAL A 24 10.88 6.95 0.37
N ILE A 25 10.49 7.34 -0.84
CA ILE A 25 10.59 8.72 -1.36
C ILE A 25 9.65 9.66 -0.59
N ALA A 26 8.46 9.18 -0.20
CA ALA A 26 7.52 9.89 0.67
C ALA A 26 8.07 10.08 2.09
N PHE A 27 8.74 9.07 2.61
CA PHE A 27 9.26 9.05 3.98
C PHE A 27 10.52 9.92 4.15
N PHE A 28 11.35 10.01 3.10
CA PHE A 28 12.53 10.87 3.06
C PHE A 28 12.43 11.90 1.92
N PRO A 29 11.54 12.91 2.05
CA PRO A 29 11.43 13.94 1.02
C PRO A 29 12.78 14.65 0.89
N VAL A 30 13.38 14.58 -0.31
CA VAL A 30 14.58 15.33 -0.70
C VAL A 30 15.83 14.99 0.15
N PHE A 31 15.98 13.74 0.62
CA PHE A 31 17.12 13.33 1.48
C PHE A 31 17.36 14.24 2.70
N SER A 32 16.36 15.02 3.12
CA SER A 32 16.45 15.80 4.35
C SER A 32 16.31 14.84 5.51
N TYR A 33 17.43 14.61 6.22
CA TYR A 33 17.46 13.79 7.43
C TYR A 33 16.60 14.46 8.52
N LYS A 34 15.30 14.15 8.55
CA LYS A 34 14.35 14.50 9.61
C LYS A 34 14.01 13.25 10.42
N PRO A 35 14.95 12.77 11.27
CA PRO A 35 14.82 11.48 11.94
C PRO A 35 13.65 11.42 12.93
N TRP A 36 13.05 12.56 13.31
CA TRP A 36 11.99 12.67 14.33
C TRP A 36 10.56 12.78 13.74
N PHE A 37 10.41 12.76 12.40
CA PHE A 37 9.12 12.49 11.73
C PHE A 37 8.71 11.00 11.83
N THR A 38 9.59 10.17 12.39
CA THR A 38 9.43 8.73 12.65
C THR A 38 8.22 8.38 13.53
N GLY A 39 7.69 9.30 14.33
CA GLY A 39 6.48 9.05 15.13
C GLY A 39 5.19 8.95 14.29
N TRP A 40 5.14 9.64 13.15
CA TRP A 40 4.03 9.58 12.17
C TRP A 40 4.23 8.48 11.10
N SER A 41 5.38 7.79 11.16
CA SER A 41 5.83 6.72 10.24
C SER A 41 4.86 5.56 10.11
N VAL A 42 3.94 5.37 11.05
CA VAL A 42 3.02 4.22 11.05
C VAL A 42 1.94 4.37 9.97
N TRP A 43 1.53 5.61 9.65
CA TRP A 43 0.51 5.89 8.61
C TRP A 43 1.11 6.25 7.25
N ILE A 44 2.29 6.88 7.20
CA ILE A 44 2.98 7.23 5.94
C ILE A 44 3.80 6.04 5.39
N ALA A 45 4.16 5.04 6.20
CA ALA A 45 4.74 3.79 5.68
C ALA A 45 3.72 2.88 5.00
N TYR A 46 2.47 3.31 4.84
CA TYR A 46 1.43 2.49 4.24
C TYR A 46 1.79 1.98 2.83
N PRO A 47 2.34 2.81 1.91
CA PRO A 47 2.80 2.32 0.60
C PRO A 47 3.95 1.30 0.71
N ILE A 48 4.75 1.36 1.76
CA ILE A 48 5.84 0.39 2.03
C ILE A 48 5.25 -0.95 2.48
N TRP A 49 4.33 -0.93 3.44
CA TRP A 49 3.68 -2.15 3.94
C TRP A 49 2.82 -2.82 2.88
N ASP A 50 2.02 -2.05 2.14
CA ASP A 50 1.21 -2.56 1.03
C ASP A 50 2.09 -3.09 -0.10
N GLY A 51 3.16 -2.36 -0.46
CA GLY A 51 4.13 -2.81 -1.45
C GLY A 51 4.84 -4.11 -1.06
N ALA A 52 5.25 -4.24 0.21
CA ALA A 52 5.84 -5.48 0.73
C ALA A 52 4.84 -6.64 0.71
N LEU A 53 3.57 -6.37 1.00
CA LEU A 53 2.50 -7.36 0.98
C LEU A 53 2.19 -7.81 -0.46
N ALA A 54 2.18 -6.88 -1.42
CA ALA A 54 2.03 -7.16 -2.85
C ALA A 54 3.20 -7.99 -3.39
N ILE A 55 4.45 -7.67 -3.01
CA ILE A 55 5.63 -8.48 -3.36
C ILE A 55 5.50 -9.89 -2.80
N THR A 56 5.15 -10.03 -1.52
CA THR A 56 4.98 -11.34 -0.87
C THR A 56 3.90 -12.16 -1.57
N THR A 57 2.78 -11.53 -1.90
CA THR A 57 1.67 -12.15 -2.64
C THR A 57 2.13 -12.59 -4.03
N GLY A 58 2.87 -11.75 -4.76
CA GLY A 58 3.38 -12.08 -6.09
C GLY A 58 4.39 -13.23 -6.06
N VAL A 59 5.28 -13.28 -5.07
CA VAL A 59 6.22 -14.39 -4.87
C VAL A 59 5.46 -15.69 -4.57
N LEU A 60 4.46 -15.66 -3.69
CA LEU A 60 3.62 -16.82 -3.39
C LEU A 60 2.87 -17.32 -4.63
N LEU A 61 2.39 -16.41 -5.49
CA LEU A 61 1.75 -16.79 -6.75
C LEU A 61 2.72 -17.44 -7.75
N LEU A 62 3.96 -16.95 -7.84
CA LEU A 62 5.01 -17.56 -8.66
C LEU A 62 5.45 -18.92 -8.12
N LEU A 63 5.62 -19.05 -6.80
CA LEU A 63 5.92 -20.33 -6.16
C LEU A 63 4.79 -21.33 -6.35
N ALA A 64 3.53 -20.91 -6.20
CA ALA A 64 2.37 -21.75 -6.46
C ALA A 64 2.24 -22.16 -7.94
N HIS A 65 2.79 -21.37 -8.87
CA HIS A 65 2.87 -21.72 -10.28
C HIS A 65 3.94 -22.80 -10.54
N LYS A 66 5.13 -22.65 -9.96
CA LYS A 66 6.27 -23.58 -10.13
C LYS A 66 6.05 -24.90 -9.40
N GLU A 67 5.53 -24.86 -8.17
CA GLU A 67 5.21 -26.03 -7.35
C GLU A 67 3.71 -26.32 -7.43
N TRP A 68 3.34 -26.95 -8.55
CA TRP A 68 1.95 -27.21 -8.96
C TRP A 68 1.23 -28.23 -8.05
N THR A 69 0.97 -27.92 -6.77
CA THR A 69 -0.10 -28.47 -5.86
C THR A 69 0.32 -28.74 -4.40
N GLN A 70 1.18 -27.93 -3.78
CA GLN A 70 1.24 -27.95 -2.32
C GLN A 70 0.02 -27.22 -1.73
N ARG A 71 -0.85 -27.96 -1.04
CA ARG A 71 -2.12 -27.44 -0.46
C ARG A 71 -1.87 -26.28 0.50
N TYR A 72 -0.70 -26.22 1.13
CA TYR A 72 -0.30 -25.12 2.02
C TYR A 72 0.04 -23.84 1.25
N LEU A 73 0.81 -23.91 0.14
CA LEU A 73 1.15 -22.73 -0.69
C LEU A 73 -0.10 -22.09 -1.28
N TRP A 74 -1.04 -22.92 -1.73
CA TRP A 74 -2.30 -22.42 -2.28
C TRP A 74 -3.16 -21.71 -1.23
N LYS A 75 -3.27 -22.27 -0.02
CA LYS A 75 -3.99 -21.63 1.10
C LYS A 75 -3.33 -20.32 1.50
N ALA A 76 -2.01 -20.31 1.65
CA ALA A 76 -1.25 -19.10 1.96
C ALA A 76 -1.46 -18.04 0.87
N GLY A 77 -1.29 -18.39 -0.40
CA GLY A 77 -1.52 -17.49 -1.53
C GLY A 77 -2.93 -16.90 -1.55
N PHE A 78 -3.96 -17.69 -1.25
CA PHE A 78 -5.34 -17.20 -1.15
C PHE A 78 -5.52 -16.19 0.00
N THR A 79 -4.96 -16.48 1.18
CA THR A 79 -4.99 -15.55 2.33
C THR A 79 -4.26 -14.26 2.02
N PHE A 80 -3.07 -14.33 1.42
CA PHE A 80 -2.28 -13.16 1.05
C PHE A 80 -2.95 -12.32 -0.04
N VAL A 81 -3.66 -12.94 -0.99
CA VAL A 81 -4.50 -12.20 -1.96
C VAL A 81 -5.61 -11.42 -1.25
N ILE A 82 -6.27 -11.99 -0.23
CA ILE A 82 -7.29 -11.28 0.55
C ILE A 82 -6.66 -10.10 1.32
N LEU A 83 -5.52 -10.34 1.97
CA LEU A 83 -4.78 -9.29 2.66
C LEU A 83 -4.33 -8.19 1.70
N SER A 84 -3.96 -8.53 0.46
CA SER A 84 -3.59 -7.57 -0.58
C SER A 84 -4.78 -6.74 -1.04
N ILE A 85 -5.98 -7.31 -1.15
CA ILE A 85 -7.19 -6.53 -1.46
C ILE A 85 -7.48 -5.51 -0.35
N MET A 86 -7.42 -5.95 0.91
CA MET A 86 -7.66 -5.09 2.07
C MET A 86 -6.57 -4.02 2.20
N GLY A 87 -5.31 -4.41 1.96
CA GLY A 87 -4.13 -3.57 1.89
C GLY A 87 -4.29 -2.45 0.86
N CYS A 88 -4.56 -2.82 -0.39
CA CYS A 88 -4.68 -1.86 -1.49
C CYS A 88 -5.89 -0.93 -1.32
N ALA A 89 -7.01 -1.39 -0.74
CA ALA A 89 -8.16 -0.55 -0.48
C ALA A 89 -7.85 0.56 0.54
N LEU A 90 -7.13 0.22 1.62
CA LEU A 90 -6.71 1.19 2.61
C LEU A 90 -5.55 2.07 2.08
N HIS A 91 -4.68 1.55 1.21
CA HIS A 91 -3.67 2.34 0.48
C HIS A 91 -4.35 3.42 -0.35
N PHE A 92 -5.38 3.04 -1.10
CA PHE A 92 -6.14 3.95 -1.94
C PHE A 92 -6.89 5.00 -1.12
N ALA A 93 -7.44 4.65 0.04
CA ALA A 93 -8.14 5.60 0.91
C ALA A 93 -7.18 6.67 1.45
N VAL A 94 -6.03 6.26 2.01
CA VAL A 94 -4.98 7.17 2.48
C VAL A 94 -4.41 8.00 1.31
N ALA A 95 -4.21 7.31 0.18
CA ALA A 95 -4.15 7.78 -1.21
C ALA A 95 -4.96 9.06 -1.46
N LEU A 96 -6.26 8.89 -1.40
CA LEU A 96 -7.24 9.88 -1.75
C LEU A 96 -7.33 10.99 -0.71
N GLU A 97 -7.31 10.64 0.57
CA GLU A 97 -7.39 11.62 1.67
C GLU A 97 -6.21 12.59 1.64
N SER A 98 -4.98 12.10 1.49
CA SER A 98 -3.83 13.02 1.44
C SER A 98 -3.82 13.86 0.16
N ALA A 99 -4.37 13.37 -0.96
CA ALA A 99 -4.50 14.16 -2.18
C ALA A 99 -5.49 15.32 -2.00
N LEU A 100 -6.60 15.08 -1.29
CA LEU A 100 -7.65 16.06 -1.04
C LEU A 100 -7.26 17.08 0.04
N LEU A 101 -6.50 16.66 1.05
CA LEU A 101 -6.05 17.54 2.15
C LEU A 101 -4.88 18.43 1.74
N GLY A 102 -4.09 18.03 0.73
CA GLY A 102 -2.91 18.76 0.28
C GLY A 102 -1.72 18.63 1.25
N PRO A 103 -0.59 19.29 0.95
CA PRO A 103 0.61 19.23 1.79
C PRO A 103 0.33 19.80 3.19
N TYR A 104 0.58 18.99 4.23
CA TYR A 104 0.29 19.27 5.65
C TYR A 104 0.87 20.58 6.22
N CYS A 105 1.82 21.25 5.55
CA CYS A 105 2.33 22.56 5.99
C CYS A 105 1.28 23.67 5.90
N PHE A 106 0.36 23.63 4.93
CA PHE A 106 -0.68 24.65 4.80
C PHE A 106 -1.74 24.56 5.92
N TYR A 107 -2.03 23.34 6.41
CA TYR A 107 -3.01 23.10 7.48
C TYR A 107 -2.43 23.16 8.90
N SER A 108 -1.11 23.02 9.06
CA SER A 108 -0.44 23.21 10.35
C SER A 108 -0.50 24.67 10.81
N PHE A 109 -0.63 25.63 9.87
CA PHE A 109 -0.75 27.06 10.17
C PHE A 109 -2.17 27.48 10.59
N LEU A 110 -3.19 26.73 10.17
CA LEU A 110 -4.60 27.06 10.46
C LEU A 110 -5.15 26.39 11.72
N GLY A 111 -4.42 25.47 12.37
CA GLY A 111 -4.81 24.92 13.68
C GLY A 111 -6.19 24.23 13.72
N ILE A 112 -6.80 23.90 12.57
CA ILE A 112 -8.24 23.54 12.49
C ILE A 112 -8.50 22.05 12.23
N ALA A 113 -7.50 21.22 11.91
CA ALA A 113 -7.75 19.80 11.56
C ALA A 113 -7.04 18.76 12.44
N GLY A 114 -6.85 19.01 13.75
CA GLY A 114 -6.30 17.99 14.64
C GLY A 114 -6.09 18.46 16.07
N THR A 115 -7.17 18.72 16.78
CA THR A 115 -7.22 19.34 18.12
C THR A 115 -6.69 18.49 19.28
N ASN A 116 -5.72 17.56 19.13
CA ASN A 116 -5.09 16.98 20.33
C ASN A 116 -3.68 16.37 20.20
N TYR A 117 -3.18 16.01 19.01
CA TYR A 117 -1.81 15.43 18.89
C TYR A 117 -0.93 16.09 17.85
N LEU A 118 -1.48 16.42 16.67
CA LEU A 118 -0.74 17.13 15.62
C LEU A 118 -0.35 18.56 16.06
N GLY A 119 -1.26 19.27 16.74
CA GLY A 119 -0.95 20.58 17.34
C GLY A 119 0.13 20.51 18.42
N TYR A 120 0.23 19.40 19.15
CA TYR A 120 1.26 19.20 20.19
C TYR A 120 2.64 18.94 19.56
N ALA A 121 2.69 18.14 18.48
CA ALA A 121 3.93 17.84 17.76
C ALA A 121 4.52 19.06 17.02
N VAL A 122 3.67 20.01 16.60
CA VAL A 122 4.08 21.31 16.03
C VAL A 122 4.57 22.28 17.12
N ALA A 123 4.14 22.08 18.37
CA ALA A 123 4.50 22.93 19.51
C ALA A 123 5.72 22.41 20.30
N PHE A 124 5.97 21.10 20.32
CA PHE A 124 7.01 20.47 21.13
C PHE A 124 7.54 19.18 20.50
N PRO A 125 8.87 18.93 20.48
CA PRO A 125 9.97 19.74 21.03
C PRO A 125 10.44 20.87 20.11
N PHE A 126 9.96 20.94 18.86
CA PHE A 126 10.34 21.96 17.90
C PHE A 126 9.18 22.96 17.73
N PRO A 127 9.35 24.24 18.10
CA PRO A 127 8.30 25.23 18.05
C PRO A 127 8.20 25.79 16.63
N TYR A 128 7.71 24.99 15.68
CA TYR A 128 7.56 25.41 14.28
C TYR A 128 6.67 26.64 14.13
N ALA A 129 5.73 26.85 15.07
CA ALA A 129 4.92 28.07 15.16
C ALA A 129 5.72 29.34 15.56
N LYS A 130 6.91 29.21 16.17
CA LYS A 130 7.76 30.35 16.55
C LYS A 130 8.74 30.78 15.46
N PHE A 131 9.04 29.88 14.52
CA PHE A 131 10.04 30.12 13.47
C PHE A 131 9.42 29.90 12.08
N PRO A 132 8.52 30.80 11.62
CA PRO A 132 7.89 30.70 10.31
C PRO A 132 8.91 30.73 9.16
N SER A 133 10.12 31.26 9.39
CA SER A 133 11.23 31.25 8.43
C SER A 133 11.97 29.90 8.33
N VAL A 134 11.74 28.97 9.24
CA VAL A 134 12.37 27.62 9.27
C VAL A 134 11.43 26.56 8.66
N CYS A 135 10.13 26.84 8.62
CA CYS A 135 9.12 26.08 7.87
C CYS A 135 8.91 26.68 6.47
N VAL A 136 9.99 26.74 5.69
CA VAL A 136 9.88 27.05 4.26
C VAL A 136 9.82 25.73 3.51
N ASP A 137 8.66 25.46 2.89
CA ASP A 137 8.52 24.32 2.00
C ASP A 137 9.48 24.48 0.80
N PRO A 138 10.10 23.38 0.34
CA PRO A 138 10.90 23.41 -0.88
C PRO A 138 10.08 23.97 -2.06
N PRO A 139 10.72 24.66 -3.02
CA PRO A 139 10.04 25.05 -4.25
C PRO A 139 9.44 23.79 -4.93
N HIS A 140 8.19 23.90 -5.40
CA HIS A 140 7.41 22.81 -6.01
C HIS A 140 7.03 21.65 -5.08
N TYR A 141 7.05 21.83 -3.75
CA TYR A 141 6.66 20.77 -2.81
C TYR A 141 5.21 20.30 -2.98
N GLU A 142 4.28 21.20 -3.32
CA GLU A 142 2.88 20.86 -3.56
C GLU A 142 2.71 19.98 -4.81
N GLU A 143 3.41 20.32 -5.89
CA GLU A 143 3.43 19.51 -7.12
C GLU A 143 4.05 18.14 -6.86
N TYR A 144 5.15 18.10 -6.10
CA TYR A 144 5.79 16.85 -5.69
C TYR A 144 4.85 15.97 -4.84
N HIS A 145 4.18 16.55 -3.85
CA HIS A 145 3.23 15.82 -3.00
C HIS A 145 2.05 15.27 -3.83
N LEU A 146 1.47 16.11 -4.69
CA LEU A 146 0.35 15.72 -5.55
C LEU A 146 0.74 14.61 -6.55
N THR A 147 1.92 14.73 -7.16
CA THR A 147 2.42 13.72 -8.10
C THR A 147 2.69 12.38 -7.42
N LEU A 148 3.26 12.39 -6.22
CA LEU A 148 3.49 11.19 -5.42
C LEU A 148 2.17 10.51 -5.05
N GLN A 149 1.18 11.29 -4.59
CA GLN A 149 -0.12 10.77 -4.19
C GLN A 149 -0.94 10.23 -5.38
N ALA A 150 -0.84 10.89 -6.54
CA ALA A 150 -1.44 10.41 -7.78
C ALA A 150 -0.80 9.07 -8.24
N LEU A 151 0.52 8.94 -8.05
CA LEU A 151 1.23 7.69 -8.33
C LEU A 151 0.78 6.57 -7.37
N ASP A 152 0.65 6.85 -6.08
CA ASP A 152 0.16 5.87 -5.09
C ASP A 152 -1.30 5.46 -5.33
N LEU A 153 -2.18 6.38 -5.77
CA LEU A 153 -3.53 6.05 -6.24
C LEU A 153 -3.51 5.11 -7.46
N CYS A 154 -2.61 5.35 -8.40
CA CYS A 154 -2.45 4.50 -9.58
C CYS A 154 -1.92 3.11 -9.23
N LEU A 155 -0.90 3.04 -8.37
CA LEU A 155 -0.31 1.77 -7.93
C LEU A 155 -1.32 0.94 -7.13
N SER A 156 -1.96 1.53 -6.12
CA SER A 156 -2.96 0.86 -5.28
C SER A 156 -4.15 0.34 -6.09
N SER A 157 -4.67 1.14 -7.03
CA SER A 157 -5.76 0.68 -7.92
C SER A 157 -5.32 -0.46 -8.84
N ALA A 158 -4.13 -0.38 -9.44
CA ALA A 158 -3.61 -1.45 -10.28
C ALA A 158 -3.39 -2.76 -9.50
N MET A 159 -2.80 -2.68 -8.30
CA MET A 159 -2.60 -3.83 -7.41
C MET A 159 -3.93 -4.43 -6.94
N LEU A 160 -4.92 -3.58 -6.63
CA LEU A 160 -6.28 -4.02 -6.28
C LEU A 160 -6.93 -4.79 -7.42
N CYS A 161 -6.85 -4.28 -8.66
CA CYS A 161 -7.41 -4.94 -9.84
C CYS A 161 -6.79 -6.34 -10.09
N VAL A 162 -5.47 -6.45 -9.99
CA VAL A 162 -4.77 -7.73 -10.15
C VAL A 162 -5.17 -8.70 -9.03
N SER A 163 -5.20 -8.22 -7.79
CA SER A 163 -5.57 -9.03 -6.62
C SER A 163 -7.02 -9.53 -6.70
N LEU A 164 -7.97 -8.68 -7.10
CA LEU A 164 -9.37 -9.07 -7.33
C LEU A 164 -9.49 -10.13 -8.42
N THR A 165 -8.77 -9.96 -9.54
CA THR A 165 -8.76 -10.93 -10.64
C THR A 165 -8.29 -12.31 -10.13
N MET A 166 -7.22 -12.32 -9.33
CA MET A 166 -6.71 -13.55 -8.73
C MET A 166 -7.66 -14.15 -7.70
N PHE A 167 -8.31 -13.32 -6.90
CA PHE A 167 -9.32 -13.75 -5.94
C PHE A 167 -10.48 -14.47 -6.64
N PHE A 168 -11.09 -13.87 -7.67
CA PHE A 168 -12.17 -14.53 -8.41
C PHE A 168 -11.74 -15.84 -9.03
N LYS A 169 -10.53 -15.91 -9.60
CA LYS A 169 -9.99 -17.15 -10.19
C LYS A 169 -9.75 -18.23 -9.14
N LEU A 170 -9.18 -17.88 -7.99
CA LEU A 170 -8.92 -18.81 -6.89
C LEU A 170 -10.23 -19.29 -6.26
N SER A 171 -11.20 -18.40 -6.06
CA SER A 171 -12.54 -18.72 -5.55
C SER A 171 -13.32 -19.64 -6.50
N ALA A 172 -13.29 -19.35 -7.81
CA ALA A 172 -13.91 -20.22 -8.81
C ALA A 172 -13.30 -21.64 -8.79
N ARG A 173 -11.97 -21.74 -8.65
CA ARG A 173 -11.27 -23.03 -8.51
C ARG A 173 -11.68 -23.76 -7.22
N LEU A 174 -11.84 -23.04 -6.11
CA LEU A 174 -12.27 -23.61 -4.83
C LEU A 174 -13.68 -24.19 -4.93
N LEU A 175 -14.62 -23.45 -5.53
CA LEU A 175 -16.00 -23.91 -5.73
C LEU A 175 -16.06 -25.15 -6.64
N TRP A 176 -15.32 -25.13 -7.74
CA TRP A 176 -15.26 -26.26 -8.68
C TRP A 176 -14.69 -27.53 -8.03
N ASN A 177 -13.56 -27.41 -7.32
CA ASN A 177 -12.94 -28.57 -6.67
C ASN A 177 -13.70 -29.04 -5.42
N GLY A 178 -14.38 -28.14 -4.71
CA GLY A 178 -15.25 -28.48 -3.59
C GLY A 178 -16.45 -29.32 -4.04
N HIS A 179 -17.02 -29.00 -5.20
CA HIS A 179 -18.13 -29.75 -5.78
C HIS A 179 -17.74 -31.18 -6.18
N ILE A 180 -16.53 -31.39 -6.72
CA ILE A 180 -16.05 -32.72 -7.12
C ILE A 180 -15.78 -33.62 -5.91
N ASN A 181 -15.27 -33.06 -4.80
CA ASN A 181 -15.00 -33.84 -3.59
C ASN A 181 -16.27 -34.19 -2.80
N GLY A 182 -17.31 -33.35 -2.87
CA GLY A 182 -18.62 -33.63 -2.26
C GLY A 182 -19.35 -34.81 -2.91
N GLN A 183 -19.17 -35.02 -4.22
CA GLN A 183 -19.74 -36.18 -4.92
C GLN A 183 -19.02 -37.50 -4.61
N LYS A 184 -17.76 -37.46 -4.16
CA LYS A 184 -16.94 -38.66 -3.93
C LYS A 184 -17.10 -39.27 -2.53
N ASN A 185 -17.72 -38.54 -1.59
CA ASN A 185 -18.06 -39.02 -0.25
C ASN A 185 -19.50 -39.54 -0.13
N GLY A 186 -20.22 -39.68 -1.26
CA GLY A 186 -21.60 -40.17 -1.33
C GLY A 186 -21.74 -41.61 -1.84
N GLN A 187 -20.66 -42.40 -1.87
CA GLN A 187 -20.64 -43.83 -2.15
C GLN A 187 -19.85 -44.53 -1.05
#